data_AF-A0A7Y2USZ2-F1
#
_entry.id   AF-A0A7Y2USZ2-F1
#
_cell.length_a   1.000
_cell.length_b   1.000
_cell.length_c   1.000
_cell.angle_alpha   90.00
_cell.angle_beta   90.00
_cell.angle_gamma   90.00
#
_symmetry.space_group_name_H-M   'P 1'
#
loop_
_entity.id
_entity.type
_entity.pdbx_description
1 polymer ?
#
loop_
_entity_poly.entity_id
_entity_poly.type
_entity_poly.pdbx_seq_one_letter_code
_entity_poly.pdbx_strand_id
1 'polypeptide(L)'
;MNAPVHSAFANTADEAIAAQDALDAQPMTSEMATEVAMQNTLLTPRFYTTDFDEMDAIDVSSVRDEWDVLIGQMQADPNKGHFKKNEDWDTVDWDGMEPKLKAEFIDFLISSCTAEFSGCVLYKEMKRRGANEDITTLFQLMA
;
A
#
# COMPACT_ATOMS: atom_id res chain seq x y z
N MET A 1 -18.04 -22.48 -3.86
CA MET A 1 -17.08 -21.39 -3.63
C MET A 1 -16.76 -20.84 -5.01
N ASN A 2 -17.12 -19.60 -5.31
CA ASN A 2 -16.74 -18.98 -6.58
C ASN A 2 -15.21 -18.77 -6.55
N ALA A 3 -14.53 -19.24 -7.60
CA ALA A 3 -13.11 -18.96 -7.76
C ALA A 3 -12.91 -17.43 -7.86
N PRO A 4 -11.91 -16.85 -7.20
CA PRO A 4 -11.67 -15.41 -7.27
C PRO A 4 -11.32 -15.01 -8.72
N VAL A 5 -12.06 -14.06 -9.28
CA VAL A 5 -12.00 -13.65 -10.69
C VAL A 5 -11.25 -12.32 -10.80
N HIS A 6 -9.98 -12.29 -10.41
CA HIS A 6 -9.14 -11.09 -10.48
C HIS A 6 -7.91 -11.36 -11.34
N SER A 7 -7.48 -10.34 -12.10
CA SER A 7 -6.33 -10.39 -13.01
C SER A 7 -5.07 -10.94 -12.33
N ALA A 8 -4.92 -10.66 -11.05
CA ALA A 8 -3.80 -11.09 -10.21
C ALA A 8 -3.73 -12.63 -9.94
N PHE A 9 -4.76 -13.42 -10.30
CA PHE A 9 -4.73 -14.89 -10.26
C PHE A 9 -4.52 -15.55 -11.63
N ALA A 10 -4.34 -14.76 -12.68
CA ALA A 10 -4.11 -15.29 -14.02
C ALA A 10 -2.75 -15.95 -14.13
N ASN A 11 -2.68 -17.07 -14.87
CA ASN A 11 -1.42 -17.77 -15.11
C ASN A 11 -0.67 -17.19 -16.31
N THR A 12 -1.33 -16.35 -17.10
CA THR A 12 -0.79 -15.70 -18.30
C THR A 12 -1.24 -14.24 -18.38
N ALA A 13 -0.48 -13.40 -19.09
CA ALA A 13 -0.82 -12.00 -19.28
C ALA A 13 -2.17 -11.81 -20.00
N ASP A 14 -2.49 -12.68 -20.97
CA ASP A 14 -3.76 -12.62 -21.72
C ASP A 14 -4.96 -12.97 -20.82
N GLU A 15 -4.80 -13.94 -19.91
CA GLU A 15 -5.81 -14.26 -18.89
C GLU A 15 -5.96 -13.12 -17.87
N ALA A 16 -4.86 -12.43 -17.53
CA ALA A 16 -4.89 -11.28 -16.60
C ALA A 16 -5.69 -10.13 -17.21
N ILE A 17 -5.43 -9.84 -18.49
CA ILE A 17 -6.12 -8.81 -19.26
C ILE A 17 -7.59 -9.16 -19.42
N ALA A 18 -7.93 -10.39 -19.78
CA ALA A 18 -9.33 -10.80 -19.96
C ALA A 18 -10.13 -10.79 -18.64
N ALA A 19 -9.52 -11.17 -17.51
CA ALA A 19 -10.16 -11.08 -16.20
C ALA A 19 -10.35 -9.62 -15.76
N GLN A 20 -9.39 -8.74 -16.09
CA GLN A 20 -9.51 -7.31 -15.84
C GLN A 20 -10.63 -6.68 -16.68
N ASP A 21 -10.67 -6.94 -17.99
CA ASP A 21 -11.71 -6.43 -18.90
C ASP A 21 -13.12 -6.88 -18.46
N ALA A 22 -13.25 -8.07 -17.85
CA ALA A 22 -14.52 -8.56 -17.32
C ALA A 22 -14.97 -7.85 -16.03
N LEU A 23 -14.03 -7.43 -15.18
CA LEU A 23 -14.29 -6.61 -13.99
C LEU A 23 -14.67 -5.18 -14.37
N ASP A 24 -14.02 -4.63 -15.39
CA ASP A 24 -14.23 -3.25 -15.87
C ASP A 24 -15.62 -3.06 -16.54
N ALA A 25 -16.30 -4.15 -16.91
CA ALA A 25 -17.63 -4.11 -17.52
C ALA A 25 -18.78 -3.81 -16.54
N GLN A 26 -18.55 -3.87 -15.22
CA GLN A 26 -19.54 -3.55 -14.19
C GLN A 26 -19.06 -2.39 -13.31
N PRO A 27 -19.96 -1.51 -12.85
CA PRO A 27 -19.58 -0.43 -11.95
C PRO A 27 -19.08 -1.00 -10.61
N MET A 28 -17.85 -0.63 -10.23
CA MET A 28 -17.23 -1.06 -8.97
C MET A 28 -18.06 -0.57 -7.77
N THR A 29 -18.52 -1.49 -6.93
CA THR A 29 -19.21 -1.19 -5.67
C THR A 29 -18.24 -1.26 -4.48
N SER A 30 -18.62 -0.68 -3.34
CA SER A 30 -17.81 -0.79 -2.10
C SER A 30 -17.65 -2.23 -1.61
N GLU A 31 -18.66 -3.09 -1.82
CA GLU A 31 -18.61 -4.50 -1.44
C GLU A 31 -17.65 -5.25 -2.35
N MET A 32 -17.73 -5.05 -3.67
CA MET A 32 -16.79 -5.61 -4.63
C MET A 32 -15.36 -5.14 -4.37
N ALA A 33 -15.17 -3.85 -4.08
CA ALA A 33 -13.87 -3.31 -3.71
C ALA A 33 -13.32 -3.98 -2.44
N THR A 34 -14.17 -4.30 -1.47
CA THR A 34 -13.77 -5.03 -0.25
C THR A 34 -13.42 -6.49 -0.56
N GLU A 35 -14.19 -7.17 -1.41
CA GLU A 35 -13.89 -8.55 -1.82
C GLU A 35 -12.59 -8.65 -2.60
N VAL A 36 -12.39 -7.75 -3.57
CA VAL A 36 -11.10 -7.55 -4.23
C VAL A 36 -10.07 -7.33 -3.14
N ALA A 37 -10.34 -6.42 -2.19
CA ALA A 37 -9.50 -6.10 -1.03
C ALA A 37 -9.24 -7.25 -0.02
N MET A 38 -9.79 -8.46 -0.23
CA MET A 38 -9.52 -9.64 0.61
C MET A 38 -8.72 -10.74 -0.12
N GLN A 39 -8.52 -10.66 -1.42
CA GLN A 39 -7.81 -11.64 -2.24
C GLN A 39 -6.26 -11.56 -2.15
N ASN A 40 -5.57 -12.65 -1.83
CA ASN A 40 -4.10 -12.68 -1.72
C ASN A 40 -3.45 -13.24 -3.00
N THR A 41 -2.58 -12.47 -3.66
CA THR A 41 -1.91 -12.90 -4.91
C THR A 41 -0.41 -12.64 -4.86
N LEU A 42 0.33 -13.15 -5.85
CA LEU A 42 1.78 -12.93 -5.98
C LEU A 42 2.14 -11.45 -6.22
N LEU A 43 1.33 -10.72 -6.99
CA LEU A 43 1.58 -9.32 -7.36
C LEU A 43 0.94 -8.33 -6.38
N THR A 44 0.02 -8.79 -5.53
CA THR A 44 -0.64 -8.01 -4.48
C THR A 44 -0.69 -8.80 -3.16
N PRO A 45 0.46 -9.00 -2.48
CA PRO A 45 0.47 -9.57 -1.13
C PRO A 45 -0.22 -8.58 -0.18
N ARG A 46 -1.39 -8.96 0.36
CA ARG A 46 -2.28 -8.03 1.08
C ARG A 46 -1.75 -7.54 2.41
N PHE A 47 -1.08 -8.41 3.15
CA PHE A 47 -0.43 -8.04 4.39
C PHE A 47 1.04 -8.35 4.29
N TYR A 48 1.86 -7.31 4.33
CA TYR A 48 3.30 -7.46 4.52
C TYR A 48 3.54 -8.25 5.81
N THR A 49 4.35 -9.29 5.66
CA THR A 49 4.91 -10.06 6.75
C THR A 49 6.39 -9.78 6.78
N THR A 50 6.99 -9.86 7.97
CA THR A 50 8.45 -9.76 8.12
C THR A 50 8.92 -10.78 9.14
N ASP A 51 10.22 -11.04 9.14
CA ASP A 51 10.88 -11.79 10.21
C ASP A 51 11.42 -10.80 11.24
N PHE A 52 10.82 -10.78 12.43
CA PHE A 52 11.18 -9.83 13.48
C PHE A 52 12.57 -10.09 14.06
N ASP A 53 13.01 -11.34 14.10
CA ASP A 53 14.32 -11.70 14.64
C ASP A 53 15.43 -11.20 13.70
N GLU A 54 15.21 -11.35 12.38
CA GLU A 54 16.11 -10.79 11.36
C GLU A 54 16.11 -9.25 11.37
N MET A 55 14.94 -8.62 11.53
CA MET A 55 14.86 -7.15 11.66
C MET A 55 15.61 -6.65 12.90
N ASP A 56 15.49 -7.34 14.03
CA ASP A 56 16.19 -6.97 15.27
C ASP A 56 17.70 -7.20 15.18
N ALA A 57 18.16 -8.12 14.34
CA ALA A 57 19.58 -8.40 14.11
C ALA A 57 20.29 -7.36 13.23
N ILE A 58 19.56 -6.41 12.62
CA ILE A 58 20.16 -5.38 11.75
C ILE A 58 21.08 -4.47 12.56
N ASP A 59 22.33 -4.36 12.13
CA ASP A 59 23.32 -3.44 12.69
C ASP A 59 23.63 -2.29 11.71
N VAL A 60 23.29 -1.07 12.11
CA VAL A 60 23.55 0.15 11.33
C VAL A 60 24.81 0.89 11.77
N SER A 61 25.62 0.31 12.67
CA SER A 61 26.86 0.93 13.20
C SER A 61 27.86 1.33 12.11
N SER A 62 27.90 0.61 10.99
CA SER A 62 28.80 0.92 9.87
C SER A 62 28.41 2.18 9.08
N VAL A 63 27.17 2.66 9.25
CA VAL A 63 26.58 3.82 8.56
C VAL A 63 25.91 4.78 9.56
N ARG A 64 26.41 4.80 10.80
CA ARG A 64 25.76 5.49 11.92
C ARG A 64 25.55 6.97 11.65
N ASP A 65 26.56 7.62 11.08
CA ASP A 65 26.51 9.06 10.81
C ASP A 65 25.40 9.39 9.79
N GLU A 66 25.26 8.61 8.72
CA GLU A 66 24.20 8.77 7.74
C GLU A 66 22.81 8.41 8.29
N TRP A 67 22.75 7.38 9.13
CA TRP A 67 21.53 6.94 9.80
C TRP A 67 20.95 8.03 10.70
N ASP A 68 21.78 8.63 11.55
CA ASP A 68 21.34 9.66 12.48
C ASP A 68 20.86 10.93 11.74
N VAL A 69 21.48 11.26 10.61
CA VAL A 69 21.01 12.33 9.71
C VAL A 69 19.63 12.00 9.13
N LEU A 70 19.44 10.78 8.63
CA LEU A 70 18.14 10.33 8.10
C LEU A 70 17.05 10.40 9.16
N ILE A 71 17.28 9.84 10.34
CA ILE A 71 16.33 9.84 11.46
C ILE A 71 15.99 11.27 11.88
N GLY A 72 16.99 12.15 11.98
CA GLY A 72 16.78 13.56 12.30
C GLY A 72 15.90 14.29 11.27
N GLN A 73 16.06 13.99 9.98
CA GLN A 73 15.20 14.55 8.93
C GLN A 73 13.76 14.03 9.00
N MET A 74 13.58 12.74 9.25
CA MET A 74 12.25 12.15 9.42
C MET A 74 11.53 12.73 10.64
N GLN A 75 12.24 12.93 11.76
CA GLN A 75 11.69 13.57 12.96
C GLN A 75 11.30 15.03 12.73
N ALA A 76 12.11 15.77 11.97
CA ALA A 76 11.83 17.17 11.66
C ALA A 76 10.60 17.35 10.74
N ASP A 77 10.24 16.32 9.97
CA ASP A 77 9.10 16.27 9.06
C ASP A 77 8.88 17.60 8.29
N PRO A 78 9.87 18.06 7.50
CA PRO A 78 9.76 19.34 6.79
C PRO A 78 8.64 19.33 5.74
N ASN A 79 8.20 18.14 5.32
CA ASN A 79 7.19 17.95 4.28
C ASN A 79 5.76 17.81 4.84
N LYS A 80 5.55 17.90 6.16
CA LYS A 80 4.23 17.77 6.81
C LYS A 80 3.10 18.56 6.16
N GLY A 81 3.43 19.74 5.63
CA GLY A 81 2.47 20.64 4.99
C GLY A 81 2.48 20.62 3.47
N HIS A 82 3.26 19.74 2.84
CA HIS A 82 3.52 19.77 1.40
C HIS A 82 2.31 19.28 0.59
N PHE A 83 1.69 18.18 1.00
CA PHE A 83 0.49 17.65 0.35
C PHE A 83 -0.77 18.16 1.04
N LYS A 84 -1.47 19.09 0.39
CA LYS A 84 -2.76 19.60 0.85
C LYS A 84 -3.77 19.54 -0.29
N LYS A 85 -4.97 19.09 0.03
CA LYS A 85 -6.13 19.26 -0.85
C LYS A 85 -6.37 20.76 -1.00
N ASN A 86 -6.19 21.28 -2.21
CA ASN A 86 -6.48 22.69 -2.55
C ASN A 86 -7.85 22.80 -3.22
N GLU A 87 -8.24 24.04 -3.57
CA GLU A 87 -9.55 24.35 -4.17
C GLU A 87 -9.78 23.67 -5.52
N ASP A 88 -8.71 23.30 -6.25
CA ASP A 88 -8.81 22.60 -7.54
C ASP A 88 -9.53 21.24 -7.39
N TRP A 89 -9.42 20.61 -6.21
CA TRP A 89 -10.07 19.33 -5.94
C TRP A 89 -11.59 19.41 -5.76
N ASP A 90 -12.15 20.60 -5.51
CA ASP A 90 -13.59 20.76 -5.29
C ASP A 90 -14.39 20.72 -6.59
N THR A 91 -13.71 20.83 -7.74
CA THR A 91 -14.31 20.88 -9.07
C THR A 91 -14.08 19.62 -9.90
N VAL A 92 -13.44 18.59 -9.32
CA VAL A 92 -13.13 17.35 -10.05
C VAL A 92 -14.42 16.56 -10.29
N ASP A 93 -14.73 16.34 -11.56
CA ASP A 93 -15.85 15.52 -11.99
C ASP A 93 -15.46 14.03 -12.05
N TRP A 94 -15.61 13.34 -10.92
CA TRP A 94 -15.35 11.91 -10.81
C TRP A 94 -16.38 11.04 -11.54
N ASP A 95 -17.58 11.56 -11.79
CA ASP A 95 -18.67 10.82 -12.44
C ASP A 95 -18.58 10.90 -13.97
N GLY A 96 -18.06 12.02 -14.49
CA GLY A 96 -17.77 12.22 -15.91
C GLY A 96 -16.45 11.63 -16.40
N MET A 97 -15.67 10.94 -15.55
CA MET A 97 -14.47 10.24 -15.99
C MET A 97 -14.80 9.15 -17.03
N GLU A 98 -13.91 8.98 -18.00
CA GLU A 98 -14.04 7.91 -18.99
C GLU A 98 -14.14 6.54 -18.25
N PRO A 99 -15.11 5.68 -18.60
CA PRO A 99 -15.41 4.48 -17.83
C PRO A 99 -14.21 3.55 -17.61
N LYS A 100 -13.37 3.33 -18.63
CA LYS A 100 -12.20 2.45 -18.50
C LYS A 100 -11.14 3.07 -17.60
N LEU A 101 -10.83 4.36 -17.78
CA LEU A 101 -9.92 5.09 -16.91
C LEU A 101 -10.41 5.09 -15.44
N LYS A 102 -11.72 5.25 -15.21
CA LYS A 102 -12.31 5.20 -13.87
C LYS A 102 -12.10 3.83 -13.22
N ALA A 103 -12.27 2.75 -13.97
CA ALA A 103 -12.05 1.39 -13.48
C ALA A 103 -10.59 1.16 -13.08
N GLU A 104 -9.63 1.49 -13.96
CA GLU A 104 -8.19 1.39 -13.68
C GLU A 104 -7.77 2.24 -12.48
N PHE A 105 -8.31 3.46 -12.38
CA PHE A 105 -8.02 4.35 -11.26
C PHE A 105 -8.53 3.79 -9.93
N ILE A 106 -9.73 3.22 -9.90
CA ILE A 106 -10.29 2.60 -8.68
C ILE A 106 -9.47 1.37 -8.28
N ASP A 107 -9.07 0.51 -9.23
CA ASP A 107 -8.22 -0.64 -8.94
C ASP A 107 -6.85 -0.22 -8.36
N PHE A 108 -6.25 0.82 -8.95
CA PHE A 108 -5.04 1.43 -8.42
C PHE A 108 -5.23 1.95 -6.98
N LEU A 109 -6.35 2.61 -6.69
CA LEU A 109 -6.63 3.09 -5.33
C LEU A 109 -6.82 1.92 -4.34
N ILE A 110 -7.55 0.87 -4.73
CA ILE A 110 -7.78 -0.30 -3.86
C ILE A 110 -6.45 -0.96 -3.50
N SER A 111 -5.59 -1.19 -4.50
CA SER A 111 -4.26 -1.78 -4.29
C SER A 111 -3.37 -0.88 -3.43
N SER A 112 -3.30 0.41 -3.75
CA SER A 112 -2.49 1.39 -3.02
C SER A 112 -2.93 1.55 -1.56
N CYS A 113 -4.24 1.72 -1.31
CA CYS A 113 -4.77 1.85 0.04
C CYS A 113 -4.63 0.56 0.85
N THR A 114 -4.74 -0.62 0.24
CA THR A 114 -4.50 -1.89 0.93
C THR A 114 -3.04 -1.98 1.37
N ALA A 115 -2.10 -1.74 0.45
CA ALA A 115 -0.67 -1.83 0.74
C ALA A 115 -0.26 -0.85 1.85
N GLU A 116 -0.76 0.39 1.79
CA GLU A 116 -0.51 1.41 2.81
C GLU A 116 -1.07 0.99 4.18
N PHE A 117 -2.33 0.52 4.22
CA PHE A 117 -2.93 0.03 5.46
C PHE A 117 -2.13 -1.14 6.05
N SER A 118 -1.71 -2.08 5.21
CA SER A 118 -0.85 -3.18 5.64
C SER A 118 0.48 -2.68 6.20
N GLY A 119 1.14 -1.72 5.54
CA GLY A 119 2.40 -1.14 6.00
C GLY A 119 2.23 -0.54 7.39
N CYS A 120 1.18 0.26 7.59
CA CYS A 120 0.85 0.85 8.90
C CYS A 120 0.65 -0.21 10.00
N VAL A 121 0.00 -1.33 9.69
CA VAL A 121 -0.16 -2.45 10.64
C VAL A 121 1.20 -3.08 10.96
N LEU A 122 2.02 -3.37 9.95
CA LEU A 122 3.36 -3.92 10.13
C LEU A 122 4.24 -2.99 10.98
N TYR A 123 4.19 -1.69 10.72
CA TYR A 123 4.97 -0.69 11.47
C TYR A 123 4.61 -0.64 12.95
N LYS A 124 3.30 -0.71 13.25
CA LYS A 124 2.81 -0.79 14.63
C LYS A 124 3.21 -2.10 15.30
N GLU A 125 3.17 -3.22 14.60
CA GLU A 125 3.60 -4.51 15.15
C GLU A 125 5.11 -4.56 15.39
N MET A 126 5.94 -3.99 14.51
CA MET A 126 7.39 -3.87 14.74
C MET A 126 7.68 -3.06 15.99
N LYS A 127 7.03 -1.90 16.17
CA LYS A 127 7.17 -1.10 17.40
C LYS A 127 6.76 -1.87 18.65
N ARG A 128 5.72 -2.72 18.55
CA ARG A 128 5.20 -3.48 19.70
C ARG A 128 6.10 -4.66 20.08
N ARG A 129 6.71 -5.32 19.10
CA ARG A 129 7.39 -6.61 19.27
C ARG A 129 8.91 -6.54 19.20
N GLY A 130 9.46 -5.59 18.45
CA GLY A 130 10.89 -5.47 18.21
C GLY A 130 11.66 -5.01 19.45
N ALA A 131 12.92 -5.40 19.51
CA ALA A 131 13.85 -5.04 20.57
C ALA A 131 14.96 -4.09 20.11
N ASN A 132 15.19 -3.96 18.80
CA ASN A 132 16.21 -3.07 18.25
C ASN A 132 15.71 -1.63 18.19
N GLU A 133 16.29 -0.73 19.01
CA GLU A 133 15.85 0.65 19.13
C GLU A 133 15.99 1.45 17.82
N ASP A 134 17.02 1.19 17.01
CA ASP A 134 17.21 1.88 15.73
C ASP A 134 16.07 1.54 14.78
N ILE A 135 15.78 0.24 14.61
CA ILE A 135 14.79 -0.24 13.67
C ILE A 135 13.37 0.10 14.14
N THR A 136 13.07 -0.07 15.42
CA THR A 136 11.76 0.30 15.98
C THR A 136 11.51 1.81 15.89
N THR A 137 12.53 2.64 16.08
CA THR A 137 12.43 4.11 15.89
C THR A 137 12.14 4.46 14.44
N LEU A 138 12.86 3.86 13.48
CA LEU A 138 12.59 4.07 12.06
C LEU A 138 11.15 3.69 11.70
N PHE A 139 10.70 2.50 12.11
CA PHE A 139 9.34 2.02 11.82
C PHE A 139 8.28 2.91 12.46
N GLN A 140 8.53 3.47 13.63
CA GLN A 140 7.63 4.45 14.24
C GLN A 140 7.52 5.75 13.45
N LEU A 141 8.61 6.22 12.84
CA LEU A 141 8.63 7.45 12.06
C LEU A 141 8.02 7.30 10.66
N MET A 142 7.88 6.06 10.16
CA MET A 142 7.19 5.76 8.90
C MET A 142 5.67 5.56 9.06
N ALA A 143 5.17 5.42 10.29
CA ALA A 143 3.77 5.12 10.59
C ALA A 143 2.90 6.37 10.80
#